data_AF-A0A6G2VGZ4-F1
#
_entry.id   AF-A0A6G2VGZ4-F1
#
_cell.length_a   1.000
_cell.length_b   1.000
_cell.length_c   1.000
_cell.angle_alpha   90.00
_cell.angle_beta   90.00
_cell.angle_gamma   90.00
#
_symmetry.space_group_name_H-M   'P 1'
#
loop_
_entity.id
_entity.type
_entity.pdbx_description
1 polymer ?
#
loop_
_entity_poly.entity_id
_entity_poly.type
_entity_poly.pdbx_seq_one_letter_code
_entity_poly.pdbx_strand_id
1 'polypeptide(L)'
;RFFSHQPDLNYENPAVQEEMISALKFWLDLGIDGFRLDAVPYLYQQEGTNCENLPATHAFLRRVRKEIDAQYPDTVLLAEANQWPEDVVDYFGDYSSGGDECHMAFHFPVMPRIFMAVRRESRYPVSEILAKTPAIPSGCQWGIFLRNHDELTLEMVTDEERDYMWAEYAKDPRMRANIGIRRRLAPLLDNDRNQIELFTALLLSLPGSPILYYGDEIGMGDNIWLGDRDAVRTPMQWTPDRNAGFS
;
A
#
# COMPACT_ATOMS: atom_id res chain seq x y z
N ARG A 1 9.11 11.59 -0.26
CA ARG A 1 9.36 12.47 -1.44
C ARG A 1 10.02 11.66 -2.54
N PHE A 2 9.61 11.86 -3.79
CA PHE A 2 10.06 11.09 -4.96
C PHE A 2 11.34 11.65 -5.58
N PHE A 3 11.75 11.09 -6.73
CA PHE A 3 12.97 11.47 -7.43
C PHE A 3 12.88 12.85 -8.10
N SER A 4 14.03 13.49 -8.34
CA SER A 4 14.11 14.82 -8.97
C SER A 4 13.53 14.91 -10.39
N HIS A 5 13.41 13.76 -11.09
CA HIS A 5 12.80 13.66 -12.41
C HIS A 5 11.28 13.39 -12.37
N GLN A 6 10.66 13.43 -11.18
CA GLN A 6 9.22 13.32 -10.96
C GLN A 6 8.73 14.65 -10.32
N PRO A 7 8.55 15.72 -11.10
CA PRO A 7 8.07 16.99 -10.54
C PRO A 7 6.63 16.85 -10.06
N ASP A 8 6.34 17.35 -8.85
CA ASP A 8 4.99 17.37 -8.30
C ASP A 8 4.08 18.25 -9.18
N LEU A 9 2.87 17.77 -9.45
CA LEU A 9 1.84 18.56 -10.13
C LEU A 9 1.26 19.60 -9.17
N ASN A 10 0.98 20.80 -9.69
CA ASN A 10 0.38 21.86 -8.88
C ASN A 10 -1.15 21.73 -8.82
N TYR A 11 -1.67 21.08 -7.77
CA TYR A 11 -3.12 20.91 -7.56
C TYR A 11 -3.86 22.19 -7.11
N GLU A 12 -3.17 23.29 -6.79
CA GLU A 12 -3.83 24.59 -6.62
C GLU A 12 -4.34 25.16 -7.94
N ASN A 13 -3.76 24.74 -9.07
CA ASN A 13 -4.22 25.12 -10.39
C ASN A 13 -5.44 24.27 -10.79
N PRO A 14 -6.64 24.87 -10.96
CA PRO A 14 -7.83 24.11 -11.37
C PRO A 14 -7.65 23.36 -12.68
N ALA A 15 -6.83 23.87 -13.62
CA ALA A 15 -6.57 23.17 -14.87
C ALA A 15 -5.88 21.81 -14.63
N VAL A 16 -4.96 21.72 -13.66
CA VAL A 16 -4.31 20.44 -13.32
C VAL A 16 -5.33 19.44 -12.75
N GLN A 17 -6.27 19.92 -11.93
CA GLN A 17 -7.35 19.08 -11.39
C GLN A 17 -8.24 18.53 -12.51
N GLU A 18 -8.65 19.36 -13.47
CA GLU A 18 -9.45 18.91 -14.62
C GLU A 18 -8.70 17.88 -15.48
N GLU A 19 -7.41 18.11 -15.76
CA GLU A 19 -6.59 17.18 -16.54
C GLU A 19 -6.49 15.81 -15.86
N MET A 20 -6.28 15.77 -14.55
CA MET A 20 -6.22 14.52 -13.80
C MET A 20 -7.55 13.76 -13.80
N ILE A 21 -8.67 14.46 -13.64
CA ILE A 21 -10.00 13.86 -13.73
C ILE A 21 -10.27 13.38 -15.15
N SER A 22 -9.88 14.14 -16.18
CA SER A 22 -10.03 13.73 -17.58
C SER A 22 -9.20 12.48 -17.89
N ALA A 23 -8.01 12.34 -17.31
CA ALA A 23 -7.19 11.15 -17.46
C ALA A 23 -7.87 9.91 -16.83
N LEU A 24 -8.50 10.05 -15.66
CA LEU A 24 -9.28 8.97 -15.04
C LEU A 24 -10.45 8.56 -15.95
N LYS A 25 -11.23 9.53 -16.43
CA LYS A 25 -12.38 9.29 -17.33
C LYS A 25 -11.97 8.61 -18.62
N PHE A 26 -10.85 9.01 -19.22
CA PHE A 26 -10.35 8.38 -20.44
C PHE A 26 -10.17 6.85 -20.28
N TRP A 27 -9.59 6.40 -19.18
CA TRP A 27 -9.40 4.97 -18.92
C TRP A 27 -10.70 4.26 -18.52
N LEU A 28 -11.60 4.95 -17.82
CA LEU A 28 -12.94 4.42 -17.48
C LEU A 28 -13.83 4.26 -18.73
N ASP A 29 -13.73 5.18 -19.69
CA ASP A 29 -14.41 5.07 -20.99
C ASP A 29 -13.92 3.86 -21.79
N LEU A 30 -12.68 3.41 -21.57
CA LEU A 30 -12.13 2.17 -22.13
C LEU A 30 -12.59 0.92 -21.36
N GLY A 31 -13.22 1.06 -20.19
CA GLY A 31 -13.80 -0.03 -19.41
C GLY A 31 -12.92 -0.60 -18.32
N ILE A 32 -11.95 0.15 -17.77
CA ILE A 32 -11.26 -0.28 -16.54
C ILE A 32 -12.22 -0.21 -15.33
N ASP A 33 -12.11 -1.15 -14.38
CA ASP A 33 -13.02 -1.20 -13.22
C ASP A 33 -12.60 -0.32 -12.04
N GLY A 34 -11.44 0.34 -12.11
CA GLY A 34 -10.96 1.19 -11.02
C GLY A 34 -9.48 1.51 -11.04
N PHE A 35 -9.06 2.24 -10.01
CA PHE A 35 -7.68 2.72 -9.86
C PHE A 35 -7.16 2.54 -8.44
N ARG A 36 -5.87 2.17 -8.35
CA ARG A 36 -5.04 2.51 -7.19
C ARG A 36 -4.57 3.95 -7.38
N LEU A 37 -4.99 4.85 -6.50
CA LEU A 37 -4.52 6.22 -6.45
C LEU A 37 -3.19 6.25 -5.69
N ASP A 38 -2.12 6.51 -6.43
CA ASP A 38 -0.74 6.53 -5.95
C ASP A 38 -0.44 7.85 -5.21
N ALA A 39 0.32 7.76 -4.12
CA ALA A 39 0.86 8.91 -3.39
C ALA A 39 -0.19 9.97 -2.98
N VAL A 40 -1.42 9.55 -2.70
CA VAL A 40 -2.53 10.48 -2.40
C VAL A 40 -2.29 11.43 -1.23
N PRO A 41 -1.47 11.14 -0.20
CA PRO A 41 -1.23 12.12 0.86
C PRO A 41 -0.53 13.42 0.45
N TYR A 42 0.13 13.44 -0.71
CA TYR A 42 1.12 14.46 -1.07
C TYR A 42 0.64 15.47 -2.11
N LEU A 43 -0.66 15.49 -2.46
CA LEU A 43 -1.17 16.29 -3.59
C LEU A 43 -1.00 17.81 -3.42
N TYR A 44 -1.27 18.33 -2.22
CA TYR A 44 -1.13 19.76 -1.91
C TYR A 44 0.03 20.01 -0.95
N GLN A 45 0.66 21.16 -1.08
CA GLN A 45 1.71 21.62 -0.16
C GLN A 45 1.30 22.96 0.46
N GLN A 46 1.57 23.13 1.76
CA GLN A 46 1.26 24.37 2.47
C GLN A 46 2.39 24.72 3.45
N GLU A 47 2.85 25.97 3.44
CA GLU A 47 3.87 26.45 4.36
C GLU A 47 3.40 26.31 5.82
N GLY A 48 4.32 25.88 6.70
CA GLY A 48 4.03 25.63 8.12
C GLY A 48 3.36 24.29 8.41
N THR A 49 3.20 23.41 7.41
CA THR A 49 2.71 22.03 7.57
C THR A 49 3.78 21.01 7.15
N ASN A 50 3.57 19.73 7.45
CA ASN A 50 4.39 18.64 6.89
C ASN A 50 4.06 18.34 5.41
N CYS A 51 3.06 19.02 4.82
CA CYS A 51 2.60 18.83 3.44
C CYS A 51 2.04 17.42 3.15
N GLU A 52 1.44 16.78 4.16
CA GLU A 52 0.78 15.48 4.05
C GLU A 52 -0.65 15.56 4.62
N ASN A 53 -1.59 14.78 4.06
CA ASN A 53 -2.97 14.66 4.56
C ASN A 53 -3.70 16.02 4.67
N LEU A 54 -3.35 17.00 3.82
CA LEU A 54 -3.94 18.33 3.92
C LEU A 54 -5.44 18.30 3.58
N PRO A 55 -6.28 19.14 4.22
CA PRO A 55 -7.71 19.19 3.93
C PRO A 55 -8.04 19.43 2.45
N ALA A 56 -7.18 20.16 1.72
CA ALA A 56 -7.31 20.39 0.29
C ALA A 56 -7.16 19.08 -0.54
N THR A 57 -6.25 18.19 -0.13
CA THR A 57 -6.08 16.85 -0.71
C THR A 57 -7.38 16.06 -0.61
N HIS A 58 -7.95 15.98 0.59
CA HIS A 58 -9.22 15.30 0.85
C HIS A 58 -10.39 15.93 0.08
N ALA A 59 -10.44 17.28 -0.03
CA ALA A 59 -11.46 17.96 -0.83
C ALA A 59 -11.38 17.59 -2.32
N PHE A 60 -10.18 17.46 -2.88
CA PHE A 60 -10.00 17.00 -4.24
C PHE A 60 -10.39 15.53 -4.41
N LEU A 61 -10.04 14.65 -3.45
CA LEU A 61 -10.46 13.23 -3.50
C LEU A 61 -11.98 13.07 -3.44
N ARG A 62 -12.68 13.84 -2.61
CA ARG A 62 -14.17 13.88 -2.60
C ARG A 62 -14.74 14.29 -3.95
N ARG A 63 -14.10 15.28 -4.60
CA ARG A 63 -14.49 15.71 -5.95
C ARG A 63 -14.30 14.57 -6.95
N VAL A 64 -13.14 13.90 -6.94
CA VAL A 64 -12.87 12.73 -7.79
C VAL A 64 -13.94 11.67 -7.58
N ARG A 65 -14.18 11.25 -6.33
CA ARG A 65 -15.20 10.24 -6.00
C ARG A 65 -16.58 10.62 -6.54
N LYS A 66 -17.04 11.85 -6.28
CA LYS A 66 -18.33 12.35 -6.77
C LYS A 66 -18.44 12.30 -8.29
N GLU A 67 -17.40 12.70 -9.01
CA GLU A 67 -17.42 12.71 -10.48
C GLU A 67 -17.38 11.30 -11.07
N ILE A 68 -16.66 10.37 -10.44
CA ILE A 68 -16.61 8.97 -10.83
C ILE A 68 -17.95 8.29 -10.56
N ASP A 69 -18.51 8.39 -9.35
CA ASP A 69 -19.79 7.76 -9.00
C ASP A 69 -20.95 8.24 -9.89
N ALA A 70 -20.91 9.49 -10.35
CA ALA A 70 -21.94 10.06 -11.22
C ALA A 70 -21.95 9.47 -12.64
N GLN A 71 -20.83 8.95 -13.13
CA GLN A 71 -20.67 8.49 -14.52
C GLN A 71 -20.32 7.00 -14.64
N TYR A 72 -19.70 6.42 -13.61
CA TYR A 72 -19.15 5.07 -13.60
C TYR A 72 -19.42 4.39 -12.24
N PRO A 73 -20.68 4.02 -11.95
CA PRO A 73 -21.13 3.63 -10.60
C PRO A 73 -20.49 2.36 -10.03
N ASP A 74 -19.88 1.51 -10.87
CA ASP A 74 -19.24 0.25 -10.45
C ASP A 74 -17.70 0.38 -10.32
N THR A 75 -17.18 1.60 -10.23
CA THR A 75 -15.73 1.86 -10.19
C THR A 75 -15.17 1.81 -8.78
N VAL A 76 -14.03 1.13 -8.58
CA VAL A 76 -13.30 1.17 -7.30
C VAL A 76 -12.17 2.20 -7.29
N LEU A 77 -12.02 2.91 -6.18
CA LEU A 77 -10.88 3.80 -5.91
C LEU A 77 -10.16 3.31 -4.66
N LEU A 78 -8.89 2.93 -4.82
CA LEU A 78 -8.04 2.37 -3.77
C LEU A 78 -6.92 3.37 -3.43
N ALA A 79 -6.95 3.95 -2.23
CA ALA A 79 -5.93 4.87 -1.74
C ALA A 79 -4.66 4.14 -1.31
N GLU A 80 -3.52 4.59 -1.86
CA GLU A 80 -2.23 4.35 -1.25
C GLU A 80 -1.87 5.48 -0.27
N ALA A 81 -2.28 5.30 0.99
CA ALA A 81 -1.92 6.18 2.09
C ALA A 81 -1.13 5.39 3.15
N ASN A 82 0.21 5.44 3.08
CA ASN A 82 1.08 4.88 4.11
C ASN A 82 1.17 5.84 5.30
N GLN A 83 0.13 5.87 6.14
CA GLN A 83 -0.01 6.77 7.29
C GLN A 83 -0.40 5.99 8.55
N TRP A 84 -0.49 6.66 9.70
CA TRP A 84 -1.02 6.05 10.93
C TRP A 84 -2.52 5.72 10.78
N PRO A 85 -3.06 4.72 11.52
CA PRO A 85 -4.45 4.29 11.34
C PRO A 85 -5.48 5.42 11.41
N GLU A 86 -5.27 6.37 12.33
CA GLU A 86 -6.12 7.54 12.53
C GLU A 86 -6.14 8.50 11.34
N ASP A 87 -5.05 8.60 10.59
CA ASP A 87 -4.98 9.44 9.39
C ASP A 87 -5.47 8.69 8.14
N VAL A 88 -5.23 7.37 8.06
CA VAL A 88 -5.64 6.59 6.88
C VAL A 88 -7.17 6.52 6.77
N VAL A 89 -7.88 6.47 7.91
CA VAL A 89 -9.35 6.40 7.86
C VAL A 89 -10.00 7.64 7.27
N ASP A 90 -9.33 8.79 7.29
CA ASP A 90 -9.85 10.03 6.68
C ASP A 90 -9.96 9.91 5.16
N TYR A 91 -9.18 9.02 4.53
CA TYR A 91 -9.26 8.74 3.09
C TYR A 91 -10.51 7.96 2.66
N PHE A 92 -11.32 7.48 3.61
CA PHE A 92 -12.65 6.95 3.31
C PHE A 92 -13.72 8.04 3.25
N GLY A 93 -13.44 9.22 3.82
CA GLY A 93 -14.33 10.36 3.84
C GLY A 93 -15.41 10.29 4.93
N ASP A 94 -16.54 10.95 4.69
CA ASP A 94 -17.57 11.16 5.71
C ASP A 94 -18.40 9.89 6.04
N TYR A 95 -18.47 9.56 7.32
CA TYR A 95 -19.22 8.40 7.83
C TYR A 95 -20.73 8.51 7.62
N SER A 96 -21.29 9.73 7.64
CA SER A 96 -22.73 9.92 7.52
C SER A 96 -23.25 9.64 6.11
N SER A 97 -22.41 9.85 5.10
CA SER A 97 -22.68 9.50 3.70
C SER A 97 -22.39 8.04 3.35
N GLY A 98 -21.75 7.28 4.25
CA GLY A 98 -21.26 5.94 3.96
C GLY A 98 -19.88 5.90 3.29
N GLY A 99 -19.21 7.05 3.17
CA GLY A 99 -17.87 7.22 2.62
C GLY A 99 -17.88 7.94 1.27
N ASP A 100 -17.40 9.19 1.22
CA ASP A 100 -17.42 10.07 0.04
C ASP A 100 -16.03 10.35 -0.57
N GLU A 101 -14.99 9.62 -0.14
CA GLU A 101 -13.65 9.65 -0.74
C GLU A 101 -13.30 8.31 -1.41
N CYS A 102 -12.27 7.59 -0.96
CA CYS A 102 -11.87 6.34 -1.56
C CYS A 102 -12.75 5.18 -1.05
N HIS A 103 -13.06 4.26 -1.97
CA HIS A 103 -13.77 3.01 -1.63
C HIS A 103 -12.90 2.09 -0.77
N MET A 104 -11.60 2.08 -1.06
CA MET A 104 -10.64 1.25 -0.37
C MET A 104 -9.41 2.05 0.03
N ALA A 105 -8.73 1.62 1.09
CA ALA A 105 -7.39 2.07 1.44
C ALA A 105 -6.54 0.86 1.84
N PHE A 106 -5.24 0.91 1.57
CA PHE A 106 -4.34 -0.13 2.03
C PHE A 106 -4.16 -0.08 3.55
N HIS A 107 -4.23 -1.24 4.20
CA HIS A 107 -4.05 -1.34 5.66
C HIS A 107 -2.56 -1.42 6.03
N PHE A 108 -1.79 -0.39 5.65
CA PHE A 108 -0.36 -0.27 5.96
C PHE A 108 -0.01 -0.48 7.45
N PRO A 109 -0.78 0.02 8.42
CA PRO A 109 -0.43 -0.14 9.84
C PRO A 109 -0.32 -1.58 10.32
N VAL A 110 -1.16 -2.48 9.79
CA VAL A 110 -1.20 -3.91 10.19
C VAL A 110 -0.05 -4.70 9.59
N MET A 111 0.37 -4.38 8.36
CA MET A 111 1.34 -5.18 7.61
C MET A 111 2.65 -5.41 8.38
N PRO A 112 3.38 -4.38 8.89
CA PRO A 112 4.61 -4.61 9.65
C PRO A 112 4.38 -5.36 10.97
N ARG A 113 3.20 -5.18 11.58
CA ARG A 113 2.84 -5.79 12.87
C ARG A 113 2.63 -7.29 12.74
N ILE A 114 2.18 -7.79 11.58
CA ILE A 114 2.13 -9.24 11.30
C ILE A 114 3.54 -9.84 11.37
N PHE A 115 4.52 -9.23 10.69
CA PHE A 115 5.91 -9.68 10.71
C PHE A 115 6.51 -9.63 12.12
N MET A 116 6.24 -8.58 12.88
CA MET A 116 6.69 -8.49 14.27
C MET A 116 6.03 -9.54 15.17
N ALA A 117 4.73 -9.76 15.03
CA ALA A 117 3.97 -10.68 15.88
C ALA A 117 4.48 -12.12 15.74
N VAL A 118 4.78 -12.55 14.51
CA VAL A 118 5.29 -13.90 14.30
C VAL A 118 6.71 -14.06 14.87
N ARG A 119 7.62 -13.09 14.67
CA ARG A 119 8.99 -13.19 15.23
C ARG A 119 9.06 -13.05 16.74
N ARG A 120 8.14 -12.28 17.34
CA ARG A 120 8.03 -12.16 18.80
C ARG A 120 7.21 -13.28 19.44
N GLU A 121 6.67 -14.21 18.64
CA GLU A 121 5.72 -15.24 19.08
C GLU A 121 4.59 -14.66 19.95
N SER A 122 4.13 -13.46 19.59
CA SER A 122 3.19 -12.68 20.39
C SER A 122 2.14 -12.05 19.51
N ARG A 123 0.87 -12.33 19.80
CA ARG A 123 -0.26 -11.70 19.11
C ARG A 123 -0.38 -10.20 19.34
N TYR A 124 0.31 -9.67 20.35
CA TYR A 124 0.10 -8.30 20.84
C TYR A 124 0.22 -7.23 19.75
N PRO A 125 1.28 -7.20 18.90
CA PRO A 125 1.42 -6.17 17.86
C PRO A 125 0.24 -6.10 16.90
N VAL A 126 -0.32 -7.25 16.50
CA VAL A 126 -1.49 -7.31 15.61
C VAL A 126 -2.77 -6.93 16.35
N SER A 127 -2.99 -7.47 17.55
CA SER A 127 -4.22 -7.17 18.29
C SER A 127 -4.30 -5.70 18.74
N GLU A 128 -3.18 -5.08 19.07
CA GLU A 128 -3.13 -3.68 19.48
C GLU A 128 -3.44 -2.75 18.31
N ILE A 129 -2.80 -2.95 17.15
CA ILE A 129 -3.01 -2.06 16.01
C ILE A 129 -4.43 -2.19 15.43
N LEU A 130 -4.99 -3.42 15.40
CA LEU A 130 -6.37 -3.62 14.99
C LEU A 130 -7.36 -2.98 15.96
N ALA A 131 -7.10 -3.04 17.26
CA ALA A 131 -7.94 -2.38 18.27
C ALA A 131 -7.85 -0.84 18.22
N LYS A 132 -6.71 -0.29 17.78
CA LYS A 132 -6.52 1.15 17.56
C LYS A 132 -7.03 1.64 16.21
N THR A 133 -7.27 0.74 15.25
CA THR A 133 -7.76 1.11 13.93
C THR A 133 -9.24 1.49 14.06
N PRO A 134 -9.63 2.75 13.74
CA PRO A 134 -11.02 3.16 13.84
C PRO A 134 -11.93 2.33 12.93
N ALA A 135 -13.23 2.32 13.23
CA ALA A 135 -14.23 1.81 12.30
C ALA A 135 -14.17 2.59 10.98
N ILE A 136 -14.59 1.99 9.87
CA ILE A 136 -14.63 2.65 8.55
C ILE A 136 -16.09 2.88 8.11
N PRO A 137 -16.36 3.81 7.18
CA PRO A 137 -17.70 3.99 6.61
C PRO A 137 -18.23 2.71 5.95
N SER A 138 -19.56 2.53 5.93
CA SER A 138 -20.20 1.27 5.53
C SER A 138 -20.03 0.90 4.05
N GLY A 139 -19.74 1.88 3.19
CA GLY A 139 -19.45 1.66 1.76
C GLY A 139 -17.96 1.41 1.46
N CYS A 140 -17.12 1.30 2.48
CA CYS A 140 -15.67 1.23 2.34
C CYS A 140 -15.09 -0.12 2.78
N GLN A 141 -13.86 -0.41 2.34
CA GLN A 141 -13.17 -1.65 2.68
C GLN A 141 -11.65 -1.49 2.78
N TRP A 142 -11.02 -2.23 3.70
CA TRP A 142 -9.55 -2.30 3.77
C TRP A 142 -8.96 -3.20 2.68
N GLY A 143 -7.84 -2.79 2.10
CA GLY A 143 -6.96 -3.65 1.29
C GLY A 143 -5.86 -4.24 2.17
N ILE A 144 -5.90 -5.55 2.42
CA ILE A 144 -4.90 -6.26 3.25
C ILE A 144 -3.84 -6.86 2.33
N PHE A 145 -2.57 -6.73 2.68
CA PHE A 145 -1.46 -7.27 1.90
C PHE A 145 -0.29 -7.62 2.81
N LEU A 146 0.56 -8.56 2.37
CA LEU A 146 1.78 -8.93 3.08
C LEU A 146 3.01 -8.25 2.50
N ARG A 147 3.10 -8.22 1.16
CA ARG A 147 4.17 -7.59 0.38
C ARG A 147 3.57 -6.97 -0.89
N ASN A 148 4.34 -6.13 -1.55
CA ASN A 148 3.97 -5.46 -2.78
C ASN A 148 5.24 -5.26 -3.64
N HIS A 149 5.12 -4.42 -4.67
CA HIS A 149 6.21 -4.09 -5.59
C HIS A 149 7.26 -3.12 -5.00
N ASP A 150 7.05 -2.64 -3.78
CA ASP A 150 7.98 -1.77 -3.06
C ASP A 150 8.69 -2.53 -1.93
N GLU A 151 9.53 -1.83 -1.19
CA GLU A 151 10.06 -2.32 0.06
C GLU A 151 8.94 -2.53 1.10
N LEU A 152 9.22 -3.38 2.09
CA LEU A 152 8.45 -3.43 3.31
C LEU A 152 8.71 -2.12 4.05
N THR A 153 7.82 -1.14 3.85
CA THR A 153 7.94 0.19 4.45
C THR A 153 7.88 0.11 5.98
N LEU A 154 8.78 0.85 6.61
CA LEU A 154 8.87 1.02 8.06
C LEU A 154 8.86 2.52 8.42
N GLU A 155 8.17 3.32 7.62
CA GLU A 155 7.99 4.75 7.88
C GLU A 155 7.04 4.96 9.06
N MET A 156 5.88 4.28 9.06
CA MET A 156 4.83 4.41 10.08
C MET A 156 4.94 3.35 11.19
N VAL A 157 6.13 3.24 11.76
CA VAL A 157 6.45 2.45 12.96
C VAL A 157 7.32 3.29 13.90
N THR A 158 7.38 2.93 15.18
CA THR A 158 8.30 3.62 16.11
C THR A 158 9.76 3.30 15.77
N ASP A 159 10.70 4.12 16.24
CA ASP A 159 12.13 3.90 16.01
C ASP A 159 12.59 2.54 16.55
N GLU A 160 12.12 2.13 17.73
CA GLU A 160 12.42 0.81 18.31
C GLU A 160 11.88 -0.35 17.47
N GLU A 161 10.67 -0.20 16.93
CA GLU A 161 10.07 -1.20 16.04
C GLU A 161 10.85 -1.31 14.74
N ARG A 162 11.30 -0.17 14.19
CA ARG A 162 12.11 -0.12 12.97
C ARG A 162 13.45 -0.82 13.15
N ASP A 163 14.16 -0.51 14.23
CA ASP A 163 15.44 -1.14 14.55
C ASP A 163 15.30 -2.65 14.77
N TYR A 164 14.23 -3.07 15.44
CA TYR A 164 13.89 -4.48 15.61
C TYR A 164 13.65 -5.17 14.25
N MET A 165 12.84 -4.56 13.38
CA MET A 165 12.54 -5.10 12.05
C MET A 165 13.81 -5.22 11.19
N TRP A 166 14.69 -4.22 11.23
CA TRP A 166 15.96 -4.29 10.51
C TRP A 166 16.89 -5.38 11.06
N ALA A 167 16.99 -5.53 12.38
CA ALA A 167 17.83 -6.56 13.00
C ALA A 167 17.36 -7.98 12.64
N GLU A 168 16.05 -8.19 12.60
CA GLU A 168 15.46 -9.50 12.33
C GLU A 168 15.45 -9.86 10.85
N TYR A 169 15.02 -8.94 9.99
CA TYR A 169 14.69 -9.22 8.59
C TYR A 169 15.68 -8.66 7.56
N ALA A 170 16.58 -7.75 7.96
CA ALA A 170 17.55 -7.09 7.08
C ALA A 170 18.98 -7.17 7.63
N LYS A 171 19.45 -8.41 7.83
CA LYS A 171 20.80 -8.73 8.32
C LYS A 171 21.92 -8.24 7.40
N ASP A 172 21.65 -8.18 6.10
CA ASP A 172 22.54 -7.55 5.12
C ASP A 172 22.08 -6.11 4.85
N PRO A 173 22.97 -5.10 4.94
CA PRO A 173 22.62 -3.71 4.65
C PRO A 173 21.98 -3.51 3.27
N ARG A 174 22.33 -4.34 2.28
CA ARG A 174 21.76 -4.28 0.93
C ARG A 174 20.29 -4.70 0.87
N MET A 175 19.78 -5.39 1.89
CA MET A 175 18.36 -5.71 1.99
C MET A 175 17.50 -4.49 2.34
N ARG A 176 18.13 -3.38 2.74
CA ARG A 176 17.44 -2.12 3.06
C ARG A 176 17.33 -1.25 1.82
N ALA A 177 16.22 -0.53 1.71
CA ALA A 177 16.01 0.56 0.75
C ALA A 177 15.15 1.62 1.42
N ASN A 178 15.54 2.89 1.28
CA ASN A 178 14.94 4.00 2.02
C ASN A 178 14.87 3.67 3.52
N ILE A 179 13.66 3.70 4.09
CA ILE A 179 13.39 3.38 5.50
C ILE A 179 12.94 1.90 5.67
N GLY A 180 12.75 1.14 4.59
CA GLY A 180 12.19 -0.21 4.62
C GLY A 180 13.13 -1.35 4.23
N ILE A 181 12.53 -2.52 3.93
CA ILE A 181 13.22 -3.78 3.60
C ILE A 181 12.78 -4.29 2.23
N ARG A 182 13.68 -4.26 1.24
CA ARG A 182 13.40 -4.65 -0.16
C ARG A 182 13.56 -6.15 -0.42
N ARG A 183 12.77 -6.95 0.28
CA ARG A 183 12.73 -8.42 0.16
C ARG A 183 11.34 -8.96 -0.13
N ARG A 184 11.26 -10.14 -0.76
CA ARG A 184 10.02 -10.87 -1.00
C ARG A 184 9.57 -11.65 0.24
N LEU A 185 8.32 -12.11 0.24
CA LEU A 185 7.71 -12.83 1.37
C LEU A 185 8.49 -14.11 1.73
N ALA A 186 8.69 -15.02 0.78
CA ALA A 186 9.37 -16.29 1.06
C ALA A 186 10.80 -16.08 1.61
N PRO A 187 11.64 -15.21 1.01
CA PRO A 187 12.95 -14.89 1.60
C PRO A 187 12.89 -14.22 2.98
N LEU A 188 11.91 -13.35 3.26
CA LEU A 188 11.72 -12.76 4.60
C LEU A 188 11.43 -13.80 5.68
N LEU A 189 10.74 -14.88 5.30
CA LEU A 189 10.35 -15.99 6.18
C LEU A 189 11.32 -17.17 6.13
N ASP A 190 12.56 -16.93 5.70
CA ASP A 190 13.62 -17.95 5.58
C ASP A 190 13.18 -19.18 4.75
N ASN A 191 12.24 -18.97 3.81
CA ASN A 191 11.58 -20.00 3.00
C ASN A 191 10.88 -21.10 3.82
N ASP A 192 10.49 -20.79 5.07
CA ASP A 192 9.72 -21.68 5.93
C ASP A 192 8.26 -21.75 5.44
N ARG A 193 7.89 -22.90 4.89
CA ARG A 193 6.55 -23.15 4.37
C ARG A 193 5.46 -22.96 5.42
N ASN A 194 5.69 -23.36 6.67
CA ASN A 194 4.69 -23.25 7.73
C ASN A 194 4.42 -21.77 8.05
N GLN A 195 5.46 -20.95 8.06
CA GLN A 195 5.30 -19.50 8.24
C GLN A 195 4.62 -18.86 7.03
N ILE A 196 4.98 -19.23 5.80
CA ILE A 196 4.31 -18.71 4.60
C ILE A 196 2.81 -19.03 4.64
N GLU A 197 2.43 -20.26 5.01
CA GLU A 197 1.03 -20.65 5.18
C GLU A 197 0.33 -19.88 6.31
N LEU A 198 0.99 -19.68 7.45
CA LEU A 198 0.46 -18.89 8.57
C LEU A 198 0.20 -17.43 8.16
N PHE A 199 1.16 -16.78 7.51
CA PHE A 199 1.01 -15.40 7.02
C PHE A 199 -0.10 -15.30 5.97
N THR A 200 -0.18 -16.28 5.06
CA THR A 200 -1.25 -16.35 4.06
C THR A 200 -2.62 -16.56 4.71
N ALA A 201 -2.71 -17.41 5.73
CA ALA A 201 -3.94 -17.60 6.50
C ALA A 201 -4.37 -16.32 7.22
N LEU A 202 -3.43 -15.56 7.80
CA LEU A 202 -3.71 -14.24 8.39
C LEU A 202 -4.20 -13.25 7.33
N LEU A 203 -3.53 -13.18 6.17
CA LEU A 203 -3.96 -12.32 5.05
C LEU A 203 -5.41 -12.59 4.64
N LEU A 204 -5.78 -13.87 4.49
CA LEU A 204 -7.11 -14.29 4.04
C LEU A 204 -8.18 -14.27 5.13
N SER A 205 -7.83 -14.09 6.41
CA SER A 205 -8.77 -14.12 7.53
C SER A 205 -8.96 -12.79 8.25
N LEU A 206 -8.07 -11.83 8.03
CA LEU A 206 -8.23 -10.46 8.55
C LEU A 206 -9.36 -9.71 7.82
N PRO A 207 -10.04 -8.76 8.51
CA PRO A 207 -11.11 -7.97 7.90
C PRO A 207 -10.58 -7.09 6.77
N GLY A 208 -10.98 -7.40 5.53
CA GLY A 208 -10.61 -6.66 4.34
C GLY A 208 -10.58 -7.53 3.09
N SER A 209 -10.23 -6.93 1.97
CA SER A 209 -9.97 -7.64 0.71
C SER A 209 -8.48 -7.95 0.59
N PRO A 210 -8.08 -9.23 0.48
CA PRO A 210 -6.67 -9.61 0.41
C PRO A 210 -6.08 -9.32 -0.98
N ILE A 211 -4.85 -8.84 -1.01
CA ILE A 211 -4.08 -8.55 -2.22
C ILE A 211 -2.83 -9.43 -2.20
N LEU A 212 -2.74 -10.31 -3.19
CA LEU A 212 -1.58 -11.18 -3.42
C LEU A 212 -0.60 -10.49 -4.38
N TYR A 213 0.69 -10.55 -4.08
CA TYR A 213 1.73 -10.08 -4.98
C TYR A 213 2.20 -11.23 -5.87
N TYR A 214 2.26 -11.00 -7.19
CA TYR A 214 2.52 -12.06 -8.18
C TYR A 214 3.79 -12.84 -7.82
N GLY A 215 3.72 -14.16 -7.87
CA GLY A 215 4.83 -15.05 -7.56
C GLY A 215 4.95 -15.45 -6.09
N ASP A 216 4.31 -14.73 -5.16
CA ASP A 216 4.32 -15.16 -3.75
C ASP A 216 3.53 -16.47 -3.57
N GLU A 217 2.55 -16.76 -4.44
CA GLU A 217 1.80 -18.03 -4.47
C GLU A 217 2.66 -19.25 -4.84
N ILE A 218 3.80 -19.04 -5.50
CA ILE A 218 4.80 -20.08 -5.79
C ILE A 218 6.08 -19.92 -4.95
N GLY A 219 6.10 -18.97 -4.01
CA GLY A 219 7.25 -18.70 -3.15
C GLY A 219 8.46 -18.09 -3.89
N MET A 220 8.22 -17.18 -4.84
CA MET A 220 9.30 -16.49 -5.54
C MET A 220 10.29 -15.80 -4.58
N GLY A 221 11.57 -15.88 -4.94
CA GLY A 221 12.66 -15.21 -4.23
C GLY A 221 12.89 -13.76 -4.68
N ASP A 222 13.87 -13.11 -4.07
CA ASP A 222 14.32 -11.76 -4.44
C ASP A 222 15.78 -11.77 -4.95
N ASN A 223 16.17 -10.67 -5.60
CA ASN A 223 17.54 -10.41 -6.01
C ASN A 223 18.02 -9.05 -5.49
N ILE A 224 18.55 -9.04 -4.27
CA ILE A 224 19.04 -7.82 -3.57
C ILE A 224 20.20 -7.09 -4.25
N TRP A 225 20.77 -7.67 -5.32
CA TRP A 225 21.82 -7.05 -6.12
C TRP A 225 21.28 -6.11 -7.21
N LEU A 226 19.99 -6.21 -7.52
CA LEU A 226 19.33 -5.28 -8.42
C LEU A 226 19.16 -3.90 -7.75
N GLY A 227 19.06 -2.87 -8.57
CA GLY A 227 18.93 -1.48 -8.11
C GLY A 227 17.56 -1.22 -7.48
N ASP A 228 17.53 -0.29 -6.52
CA ASP A 228 16.29 0.17 -5.87
C ASP A 228 15.38 -1.01 -5.44
N ARG A 229 14.10 -1.00 -5.85
CA ARG A 229 13.10 -2.01 -5.52
C ARG A 229 12.98 -3.11 -6.56
N ASP A 230 13.83 -3.12 -7.59
CA ASP A 230 13.82 -4.18 -8.61
C ASP A 230 14.17 -5.55 -8.03
N ALA A 231 14.73 -5.58 -6.82
CA ALA A 231 14.97 -6.81 -6.05
C ALA A 231 13.72 -7.71 -5.93
N VAL A 232 12.52 -7.14 -5.90
CA VAL A 232 11.25 -7.89 -5.78
C VAL A 232 10.44 -7.94 -7.08
N ARG A 233 11.02 -7.47 -8.21
CA ARG A 233 10.33 -7.30 -9.50
C ARG A 233 10.90 -8.20 -10.60
N THR A 234 11.52 -9.32 -10.22
CA THR A 234 12.05 -10.30 -11.18
C THR A 234 10.92 -10.95 -12.00
N PRO A 235 11.19 -11.39 -13.24
CA PRO A 235 10.17 -12.03 -14.07
C PRO A 235 9.48 -13.23 -13.41
N MET A 236 8.18 -13.41 -13.70
CA MET A 236 7.41 -14.55 -13.21
C MET A 236 8.01 -15.88 -13.66
N GLN A 237 8.07 -16.86 -12.75
CA GLN A 237 8.74 -18.15 -12.97
C GLN A 237 7.74 -19.26 -13.32
N TRP A 238 7.39 -19.39 -14.62
CA TRP A 238 6.38 -20.33 -15.09
C TRP A 238 6.85 -21.78 -15.19
N THR A 239 8.08 -21.99 -15.66
CA THR A 239 8.63 -23.31 -15.99
C THR A 239 10.13 -23.37 -15.67
N PRO A 240 10.76 -24.56 -15.61
CA PRO A 240 12.22 -24.67 -15.47
C PRO A 240 13.00 -24.35 -16.75
N ASP A 241 12.32 -23.97 -17.85
CA ASP A 241 12.98 -23.69 -19.13
C ASP A 241 13.76 -22.36 -19.10
N ARG A 242 14.42 -22.04 -20.22
CA ARG A 242 15.16 -20.79 -20.40
C ARG A 242 14.27 -19.59 -20.02
N ASN A 243 14.86 -18.61 -19.31
CA ASN A 243 14.15 -17.43 -18.77
C ASN A 243 12.96 -17.77 -17.87
N ALA A 244 12.96 -18.95 -17.24
CA ALA A 244 11.82 -19.47 -16.49
C ALA A 244 10.51 -19.58 -17.30
N GLY A 245 10.61 -19.69 -18.64
CA GLY A 245 9.46 -19.67 -19.55
C GLY A 245 8.78 -18.29 -19.69
N PHE A 246 9.41 -17.22 -19.23
CA PHE A 246 8.86 -15.87 -19.32
C PHE A 246 8.95 -15.26 -20.73
N SER A 247 10.02 -15.56 -21.48
CA SER A 247 10.30 -15.05 -22.83
C SER A 247 11.17 -15.99 -23.65
#